data_AF-A0A2K6GUD0-F1
#
_entry.id   AF-A0A2K6GUD0-F1
#
_cell.length_a   1.000
_cell.length_b   1.000
_cell.length_c   1.000
_cell.angle_alpha   90.00
_cell.angle_beta   90.00
_cell.angle_gamma   90.00
#
_symmetry.space_group_name_H-M   'P 1'
#
loop_
_entity.id
_entity.type
_entity.pdbx_description
1 polymer ?
#
loop_
_entity_poly.entity_id
_entity_poly.type
_entity_poly.pdbx_seq_one_letter_code
_entity_poly.pdbx_strand_id
1 'polypeptide(L)'
;MLGGSLSSRLLRGVGGSRGQFRVRGVRQGGAAMAAGESMAQRMVWVDLEMTGLDIEKDQIIEMACLITDSDLNILAEVFTCYF
;
A
#
# COMPACT_ATOMS: atom_id res chain seq x y z
N MET A 1 32.06 55.77 3.29
CA MET A 1 31.63 57.04 3.92
C MET A 1 30.53 56.72 4.94
N LEU A 2 30.86 56.93 6.23
CA LEU A 2 30.00 57.27 7.40
C LEU A 2 28.67 56.49 7.56
N GLY A 3 28.52 55.62 8.57
CA GLY A 3 28.06 55.97 9.93
C GLY A 3 26.53 55.85 9.98
N GLY A 4 25.85 55.00 10.74
CA GLY A 4 25.94 54.71 12.18
C GLY A 4 24.57 55.03 12.79
N SER A 5 23.90 54.05 13.41
CA SER A 5 22.97 54.32 14.51
C SER A 5 22.70 53.02 15.27
N LEU A 6 23.29 52.96 16.45
CA LEU A 6 22.96 52.05 17.53
C LEU A 6 21.68 52.58 18.18
N SER A 7 20.63 51.77 18.26
CA SER A 7 19.66 51.97 19.33
C SER A 7 19.17 50.63 19.86
N SER A 8 19.72 50.34 21.03
CA SER A 8 19.22 49.44 22.04
C SER A 8 17.71 49.56 22.22
N ARG A 9 17.02 48.43 22.24
CA ARG A 9 15.95 48.20 23.22
C ARG A 9 15.72 46.71 23.44
N LEU A 10 16.43 46.25 24.46
CA LEU A 10 16.12 45.10 25.27
C LEU A 10 14.67 45.24 25.79
N LEU A 11 13.74 44.46 25.26
CA LEU A 11 12.56 44.06 26.02
C LEU A 11 12.54 42.55 26.08
N ARG A 12 13.07 42.09 27.21
CA ARG A 12 12.97 40.78 27.82
C ARG A 12 11.51 40.31 27.80
N GLY A 13 11.13 39.57 26.76
CA GLY A 13 9.92 38.76 26.75
C GLY A 13 10.20 37.43 27.42
N VAL A 14 9.87 37.30 28.72
CA VAL A 14 9.68 35.99 29.36
C VAL A 14 8.39 35.40 28.79
N GLY A 15 8.50 34.78 27.62
CA GLY A 15 7.47 33.93 27.03
C GLY A 15 7.65 32.52 27.56
N GLY A 16 6.73 32.07 28.41
CA GLY A 16 6.79 30.78 29.10
C GLY A 16 7.12 29.64 28.15
N SER A 17 8.17 28.89 28.49
CA SER A 17 8.44 27.57 27.96
C SER A 17 7.28 26.65 28.35
N ARG A 18 6.17 26.71 27.60
CA ARG A 18 5.30 25.56 27.42
C ARG A 18 6.17 24.54 26.73
N GLY A 19 6.83 23.70 27.54
CA GLY A 19 7.53 22.53 27.07
C GLY A 19 6.58 21.79 26.16
N GLN A 20 6.82 21.88 24.85
CA GLN A 20 6.20 21.00 23.89
C GLN A 20 6.69 19.62 24.30
N PHE A 21 5.87 18.92 25.09
CA PHE A 21 5.99 17.50 25.30
C PHE A 21 5.77 16.87 23.92
N ARG A 22 6.87 16.74 23.19
CA ARG A 22 6.93 16.07 21.91
C ARG A 22 6.80 14.58 22.22
N VAL A 23 5.57 14.13 22.44
CA VAL A 23 5.21 12.73 22.22
C VAL A 23 5.76 12.42 20.84
N ARG A 24 6.78 11.55 20.77
CA ARG A 24 7.19 10.96 19.50
C ARG A 24 5.98 10.18 19.02
N GLY A 25 5.11 10.86 18.27
CA GLY A 25 3.97 10.26 17.61
C GLY A 25 4.48 9.10 16.79
N VAL A 26 3.93 7.93 17.03
CA VAL A 26 4.07 6.73 16.22
C VAL A 26 3.66 7.13 14.81
N ARG A 27 4.63 7.29 13.91
CA ARG A 27 4.39 7.56 12.50
C ARG A 27 5.04 6.48 11.67
N GLN A 28 4.36 5.35 11.52
CA GLN A 28 4.46 4.50 10.32
C GLN A 28 3.50 3.32 10.45
N GLY A 29 2.50 3.29 9.57
CA GLY A 29 1.55 2.18 9.43
C GLY A 29 0.58 2.38 8.26
N GLY A 30 0.23 3.63 7.93
CA GLY A 30 -0.80 3.92 6.92
C GLY A 30 -0.50 3.40 5.51
N ALA A 31 0.73 3.53 5.01
CA ALA A 31 1.06 3.11 3.64
C ALA A 31 1.04 1.59 3.45
N ALA A 32 1.52 0.83 4.44
CA ALA A 32 1.50 -0.63 4.39
C ALA A 32 0.07 -1.18 4.51
N MET A 33 -0.77 -0.57 5.35
CA MET A 33 -2.18 -0.93 5.47
C MET A 33 -2.96 -0.65 4.18
N ALA A 34 -2.77 0.54 3.58
CA ALA A 34 -3.42 0.89 2.33
C ALA A 34 -2.98 -0.02 1.16
N ALA A 35 -1.69 -0.36 1.09
CA ALA A 35 -1.20 -1.34 0.12
C ALA A 35 -1.82 -2.73 0.36
N GLY A 36 -1.92 -3.17 1.62
CA GLY A 36 -2.54 -4.43 2.00
C GLY A 36 -4.02 -4.53 1.65
N GLU A 37 -4.79 -3.46 1.85
CA GLU A 37 -6.20 -3.40 1.45
C GLU A 37 -6.37 -3.53 -0.07
N SER A 38 -5.55 -2.80 -0.85
CA SER A 38 -5.60 -2.90 -2.32
C SER A 38 -5.21 -4.29 -2.85
N MET A 39 -4.32 -4.99 -2.14
CA MET A 39 -3.91 -6.35 -2.48
C MET A 39 -5.02 -7.37 -2.22
N ALA A 40 -5.75 -7.23 -1.12
CA ALA A 40 -6.82 -8.14 -0.73
C ALA A 40 -8.05 -8.07 -1.66
N GLN A 41 -8.19 -6.98 -2.41
CA GLN A 41 -9.26 -6.78 -3.40
C GLN A 41 -8.96 -7.40 -4.77
N ARG A 42 -7.75 -7.92 -4.98
CA ARG A 42 -7.39 -8.58 -6.24
C ARG A 42 -8.09 -9.92 -6.37
N MET A 43 -8.35 -10.30 -7.61
CA MET A 43 -9.02 -11.54 -7.96
C MET A 43 -8.06 -12.48 -8.67
N VAL A 44 -8.20 -13.77 -8.37
CA VAL A 44 -7.56 -14.87 -9.10
C VAL A 44 -8.65 -15.57 -9.89
N TRP A 45 -8.55 -15.49 -11.22
CA TRP A 45 -9.43 -16.19 -12.14
C TRP A 45 -8.78 -17.53 -12.47
N VAL A 46 -9.58 -18.60 -12.41
CA VAL A 46 -9.15 -19.96 -12.73
C VAL A 46 -10.19 -20.58 -13.65
N ASP A 47 -9.71 -21.16 -14.74
CA ASP A 47 -10.51 -21.96 -15.67
C ASP A 47 -9.86 -23.35 -15.82
N LEU A 48 -10.68 -24.40 -15.87
CA LEU A 48 -10.24 -25.80 -15.83
C LEU A 48 -10.92 -26.61 -16.93
N GLU A 49 -10.11 -27.34 -17.69
CA GLU A 49 -10.60 -28.41 -18.57
C GLU A 49 -10.34 -29.76 -17.90
N MET A 50 -11.36 -30.61 -17.87
CA MET A 50 -11.36 -31.89 -17.16
C MET A 50 -11.84 -33.02 -18.07
N THR A 51 -11.44 -34.26 -17.78
CA THR A 51 -11.94 -35.44 -18.51
C THR A 51 -13.43 -35.70 -18.30
N GLY A 52 -14.00 -35.18 -17.21
CA GLY A 52 -15.40 -35.33 -16.84
C GLY A 52 -15.70 -34.65 -15.49
N LEU A 53 -16.81 -35.05 -14.85
CA LEU A 53 -17.34 -34.41 -13.63
C LEU A 53 -17.29 -35.33 -12.38
N ASP A 54 -16.78 -36.56 -12.51
CA ASP A 54 -16.63 -37.50 -11.38
C ASP A 54 -15.30 -37.24 -10.67
N ILE A 55 -15.34 -36.60 -9.49
CA ILE A 55 -14.13 -36.21 -8.73
C ILE A 55 -13.22 -37.38 -8.34
N GLU A 56 -13.75 -38.61 -8.29
CA GLU A 56 -12.97 -39.81 -7.92
C GLU A 56 -12.26 -40.45 -9.12
N LYS A 57 -12.66 -40.10 -10.35
CA LYS A 57 -12.16 -40.74 -11.59
C LYS A 57 -11.54 -39.75 -12.56
N ASP A 58 -12.17 -38.60 -12.73
CA ASP A 58 -11.80 -37.60 -13.71
C ASP A 58 -10.64 -36.73 -13.21
N GLN A 59 -9.83 -36.25 -14.13
CA GLN A 59 -8.63 -35.46 -13.85
C GLN A 59 -8.66 -34.15 -14.62
N ILE A 60 -7.91 -33.16 -14.13
CA ILE A 60 -7.65 -31.91 -14.84
C ILE A 60 -6.64 -32.20 -15.96
N ILE A 61 -6.93 -31.72 -17.16
CA ILE A 61 -6.05 -31.86 -18.34
C ILE A 61 -5.43 -30.51 -18.77
N GLU A 62 -6.10 -29.40 -18.46
CA GLU A 62 -5.60 -28.04 -18.66
C GLU A 62 -6.07 -27.14 -17.51
N MET A 63 -5.21 -26.19 -17.13
CA MET A 63 -5.57 -25.11 -16.21
C MET A 63 -5.03 -23.78 -16.71
N ALA A 64 -5.90 -22.76 -16.74
CA ALA A 64 -5.53 -21.38 -17.03
C ALA A 64 -5.80 -20.47 -15.82
N CYS A 65 -4.86 -19.56 -15.54
CA CYS A 65 -4.96 -18.59 -14.44
C CYS A 65 -4.67 -17.15 -14.90
N LEU A 66 -5.40 -16.19 -14.33
CA LEU A 66 -5.23 -14.76 -14.58
C LEU A 66 -5.44 -13.96 -13.29
N ILE A 67 -4.67 -12.87 -13.09
CA ILE A 67 -4.81 -11.99 -11.93
C ILE A 67 -5.34 -10.63 -12.35
N THR A 68 -6.39 -10.14 -11.68
CA THR A 68 -6.93 -8.80 -11.89
C THR A 68 -7.00 -8.00 -10.60
N ASP A 69 -7.12 -6.68 -10.71
CA ASP A 69 -7.63 -5.84 -9.62
C ASP A 69 -9.16 -5.93 -9.52
N SER A 70 -9.75 -5.14 -8.61
CA SER A 70 -11.20 -5.05 -8.40
C SER A 70 -11.95 -4.41 -9.56
N ASP A 71 -11.27 -3.63 -10.40
CA ASP A 71 -11.84 -2.98 -11.59
C ASP A 71 -11.65 -3.85 -12.85
N LEU A 72 -11.22 -5.09 -12.68
CA LEU A 72 -10.98 -6.09 -13.73
C LEU A 72 -9.82 -5.75 -14.66
N ASN A 73 -8.91 -4.86 -14.27
CA ASN A 73 -7.69 -4.64 -15.02
C ASN A 73 -6.72 -5.81 -14.79
N ILE A 74 -6.09 -6.27 -15.87
CA ILE A 74 -5.11 -7.36 -15.82
C ILE A 74 -3.83 -6.88 -15.13
N LEU A 75 -3.42 -7.61 -14.08
CA LEU A 75 -2.21 -7.32 -13.30
C LEU A 75 -1.06 -8.28 -13.61
N ALA A 76 -1.36 -9.48 -14.10
CA ALA A 76 -0.39 -10.47 -14.53
C ALA A 76 -0.93 -11.18 -15.79
N GLU A 77 -0.04 -11.54 -16.71
CA GLU A 77 -0.40 -12.26 -17.94
C GLU A 77 -1.02 -13.64 -17.62
N VAL A 78 -1.83 -14.15 -18.56
CA VAL A 78 -2.44 -15.47 -18.47
C VAL A 78 -1.34 -16.53 -18.44
N PHE A 79 -1.45 -17.47 -17.52
CA PHE A 79 -0.64 -18.67 -17.47
C PHE A 79 -1.51 -19.90 -17.76
N THR A 80 -1.12 -20.69 -18.76
CA THR A 80 -1.79 -21.94 -19.15
C THR A 80 -0.83 -23.11 -18.97
N CYS A 81 -1.29 -24.18 -18.34
CA CYS A 81 -0.55 -25.43 -18.13
C CYS A 81 -1.36 -26.62 -18.64
N TYR A 82 -0.69 -27.55 -19.32
CA TYR A 82 -1.22 -28.83 -19.77
C TYR A 82 -0.63 -29.96 -18.94
N PHE A 83 -1.46 -30.94 -18.57
CA PHE A 83 -1.08 -32.08 -17.72
C PHE A 83 -1.06 -33.40 -18.49
#